data_AF-A0A1F4XL66-F1
#
_entry.id   AF-A0A1F4XL66-F1
#
_cell.length_a   1.000
_cell.length_b   1.000
_cell.length_c   1.000
_cell.angle_alpha   90.00
_cell.angle_beta   90.00
_cell.angle_gamma   90.00
#
_symmetry.space_group_name_H-M   'P 1'
#
loop_
_entity.id
_entity.type
_entity.pdbx_description
1 polymer ?
#
loop_
_entity_poly.entity_id
_entity_poly.type
_entity_poly.pdbx_seq_one_letter_code
_entity_poly.pdbx_strand_id
1 'polypeptide(L)'
;MGKVKIGLFIIAYCRTLMVKKFHIRGFRNLHDDHIDISGKLIIFQGNNAQGKTNVLEAMSIAACGSSFRTHKKDLWLPFDHENEHFAELVLTLAHDQKGRVVIARSPASERVQSRFWINDVPTSYSDYVGHQPIIAFRPEDMNLFYLDKELRRDFLDNVLLQTSKQYKKAFLEAKKALMNRNRLLKLIAQGKSSDEELQFWNTMYKTQSDLIQKERQHVLEFLQKQVQNLYHDFSGHELALQILYKPSVFDSTGFIDIEKKRGFSLSGQHRDDFDVVSEGRSWANVASRG
;
A
#
# COMPACT_ATOMS: atom_id res chain seq x y z
N MET A 1 0.49 -17.96 -37.96
CA MET A 1 0.28 -16.68 -37.23
C MET A 1 -0.72 -16.92 -36.09
N GLY A 2 -0.21 -17.38 -34.94
CA GLY A 2 -1.03 -17.71 -33.78
C GLY A 2 -1.39 -16.45 -32.99
N LYS A 3 -2.69 -16.17 -32.84
CA LYS A 3 -3.18 -15.16 -31.90
C LYS A 3 -3.07 -15.74 -30.49
N VAL A 4 -2.05 -15.34 -29.75
CA VAL A 4 -1.98 -15.60 -28.30
C VAL A 4 -3.05 -14.75 -27.62
N LYS A 5 -4.15 -15.38 -27.21
CA LYS A 5 -5.11 -14.79 -26.28
C LYS A 5 -4.50 -14.89 -24.89
N ILE A 6 -3.97 -13.78 -24.38
CA ILE A 6 -3.56 -13.66 -22.98
C ILE A 6 -4.84 -13.56 -22.15
N GLY A 7 -5.27 -14.70 -21.61
CA GLY A 7 -6.32 -14.79 -20.61
C GLY A 7 -5.73 -14.45 -19.25
N LEU A 8 -6.03 -13.26 -18.73
CA LEU A 8 -5.70 -12.89 -17.35
C LEU A 8 -6.59 -13.72 -16.41
N PHE A 9 -6.05 -14.80 -15.84
CA PHE A 9 -6.70 -15.55 -14.78
C PHE A 9 -6.42 -14.88 -13.44
N ILE A 10 -7.39 -14.14 -12.92
CA ILE A 10 -7.46 -13.77 -11.50
C ILE A 10 -8.43 -14.73 -10.84
N ILE A 11 -7.94 -15.60 -9.97
CA ILE A 11 -8.79 -16.33 -9.02
C ILE A 11 -9.16 -15.35 -7.91
N ALA A 12 -10.39 -14.83 -7.94
CA ALA A 12 -11.25 -14.61 -6.76
C ALA A 12 -12.57 -13.91 -7.16
N TYR A 13 -13.69 -14.61 -6.93
CA TYR A 13 -15.08 -14.14 -6.88
C TYR A 13 -15.68 -13.36 -8.07
N CYS A 14 -16.79 -13.95 -8.53
CA CYS A 14 -17.74 -13.50 -9.54
C CYS A 14 -18.26 -12.06 -9.32
N ARG A 15 -17.63 -11.05 -9.93
CA ARG A 15 -18.21 -9.81 -10.48
C ARG A 15 -17.09 -8.98 -11.10
N THR A 16 -17.23 -8.58 -12.37
CA THR A 16 -16.26 -7.66 -12.98
C THR A 16 -16.44 -6.27 -12.35
N LEU A 17 -15.48 -5.83 -11.56
CA LEU A 17 -15.43 -4.46 -11.05
C LEU A 17 -15.08 -3.53 -12.22
N MET A 18 -16.09 -2.85 -12.76
CA MET A 18 -15.91 -1.84 -13.80
C MET A 18 -16.19 -0.48 -13.23
N VAL A 19 -15.23 0.44 -13.32
CA VAL A 19 -15.49 1.85 -13.03
C VAL A 19 -16.48 2.38 -14.06
N LYS A 20 -17.49 3.11 -13.60
CA LYS A 20 -18.51 3.76 -14.44
C LYS A 20 -18.39 5.27 -14.40
N LYS A 21 -18.10 5.83 -13.23
CA LYS A 21 -17.97 7.28 -13.06
C LYS A 21 -16.85 7.58 -12.08
N PHE A 22 -16.12 8.65 -12.36
CA PHE A 22 -15.19 9.24 -11.42
C PHE A 22 -15.44 10.73 -11.32
N HIS A 23 -15.75 11.20 -10.13
CA HIS A 23 -15.91 12.63 -9.83
C HIS A 23 -14.75 13.07 -8.93
N ILE A 24 -14.12 14.17 -9.32
CA ILE A 24 -12.96 14.76 -8.67
C ILE A 24 -13.29 16.22 -8.40
N ARG A 25 -13.12 16.64 -7.16
CA ARG A 25 -13.20 18.05 -6.80
C ARG A 25 -12.01 18.46 -5.94
N GLY A 26 -11.33 19.54 -6.30
CA GLY A 26 -10.28 20.15 -5.49
C GLY A 26 -9.07 19.25 -5.23
N PHE A 27 -8.60 18.46 -6.20
CA PHE A 27 -7.44 17.58 -6.00
C PHE A 27 -6.23 18.06 -6.80
N ARG A 28 -5.19 18.57 -6.13
CA ARG A 28 -3.98 19.12 -6.77
C ARG A 28 -4.30 20.21 -7.80
N ASN A 29 -4.16 19.92 -9.09
CA ASN A 29 -4.51 20.82 -10.20
C ASN A 29 -5.84 20.44 -10.88
N LEU A 30 -6.59 19.51 -10.31
CA LEU A 30 -7.91 19.07 -10.80
C LEU A 30 -8.98 19.82 -10.01
N HIS A 31 -9.90 20.47 -10.73
CA HIS A 31 -10.85 21.43 -10.13
C HIS A 31 -12.19 20.79 -9.82
N ASP A 32 -13.05 20.57 -10.82
CA ASP A 32 -14.32 19.86 -10.69
C ASP A 32 -14.57 19.07 -11.97
N ASP A 33 -14.08 17.84 -12.00
CA ASP A 33 -14.02 16.99 -13.18
C ASP A 33 -14.92 15.77 -13.02
N HIS A 34 -15.74 15.52 -14.04
CA HIS A 34 -16.62 14.35 -14.13
C HIS A 34 -16.19 13.48 -15.31
N ILE A 35 -15.80 12.24 -15.03
CA ILE A 35 -15.31 11.30 -16.03
C ILE A 35 -16.27 10.11 -16.10
N ASP A 36 -17.04 10.04 -17.19
CA ASP A 36 -17.86 8.87 -17.50
C ASP A 36 -17.02 7.80 -18.22
N ILE A 37 -17.11 6.57 -17.73
CA ILE A 37 -16.32 5.44 -18.18
C ILE A 37 -17.23 4.39 -18.79
N SER A 38 -17.13 4.22 -20.10
CA SER A 38 -17.94 3.29 -20.89
C SER A 38 -17.14 2.09 -21.44
N GLY A 39 -15.80 2.18 -21.46
CA GLY A 39 -14.91 1.17 -22.05
C GLY A 39 -14.08 0.40 -21.01
N LYS A 40 -13.55 -0.75 -21.45
CA LYS A 40 -12.58 -1.55 -20.66
C LYS A 40 -11.15 -0.98 -20.70
N LEU A 41 -10.84 -0.24 -21.76
CA LEU A 41 -9.58 0.47 -21.95
C LEU A 41 -9.89 1.95 -22.11
N ILE A 42 -9.21 2.78 -21.33
CA ILE A 42 -9.34 4.23 -21.35
C ILE A 42 -7.93 4.78 -21.48
N ILE A 43 -7.75 5.70 -22.43
CA ILE A 43 -6.46 6.33 -22.69
C ILE A 43 -6.60 7.81 -22.35
N PHE A 44 -5.88 8.25 -21.32
CA PHE A 44 -5.73 9.68 -21.04
C PHE A 44 -4.60 10.24 -21.92
N GLN A 45 -4.95 11.12 -22.86
CA GLN A 45 -4.01 11.77 -23.76
C GLN A 45 -3.89 13.26 -23.43
N GLY A 46 -2.68 13.80 -23.55
CA GLY A 46 -2.40 15.22 -23.33
C GLY A 46 -0.92 15.46 -23.10
N ASN A 47 -0.51 16.72 -23.00
CA ASN A 47 0.89 17.08 -22.71
C ASN A 47 1.34 16.59 -21.32
N ASN A 48 2.65 16.52 -21.10
CA ASN A 48 3.20 16.25 -19.77
C ASN A 48 2.74 17.32 -18.77
N ALA A 49 2.66 16.94 -17.49
CA ALA A 49 2.20 17.80 -16.39
C ALA A 49 0.73 18.29 -16.45
N GLN A 50 -0.08 17.84 -17.41
CA GLN A 50 -1.52 18.19 -17.51
C GLN A 50 -2.44 17.45 -16.52
N GLY A 51 -1.89 16.80 -15.48
CA GLY A 51 -2.70 16.13 -14.46
C GLY A 51 -3.12 14.68 -14.75
N LYS A 52 -2.69 14.05 -15.86
CA LYS A 52 -2.99 12.62 -16.15
C LYS A 52 -2.64 11.69 -14.98
N THR A 53 -1.43 11.84 -14.42
CA THR A 53 -1.00 11.09 -13.24
C THR A 53 -1.79 11.46 -11.99
N ASN A 54 -2.25 12.72 -11.88
CA ASN A 54 -3.08 13.16 -10.76
C ASN A 54 -4.48 12.53 -10.82
N VAL A 55 -5.06 12.31 -12.00
CA VAL A 55 -6.31 11.56 -12.16
C VAL A 55 -6.14 10.13 -11.66
N LEU A 56 -5.07 9.44 -12.07
CA LEU A 56 -4.79 8.07 -11.60
C LEU A 56 -4.52 8.02 -10.09
N GLU A 57 -3.80 8.99 -9.55
CA GLU A 57 -3.56 9.13 -8.11
C GLU A 57 -4.86 9.36 -7.33
N ALA A 58 -5.73 10.23 -7.84
CA ALA A 58 -7.03 10.50 -7.26
C ALA A 58 -7.91 9.23 -7.27
N MET A 59 -7.91 8.46 -8.37
CA MET A 59 -8.61 7.18 -8.42
C MET A 59 -8.07 6.18 -7.40
N SER A 60 -6.75 6.09 -7.23
CA SER A 60 -6.13 5.25 -6.20
C SER A 60 -6.57 5.65 -4.79
N ILE A 61 -6.62 6.94 -4.49
CA ILE A 61 -7.10 7.42 -3.18
C ILE A 61 -8.60 7.13 -3.03
N ALA A 62 -9.39 7.33 -4.08
CA ALA A 62 -10.84 7.06 -4.08
C ALA A 62 -11.21 5.57 -4.01
N ALA A 63 -10.25 4.67 -4.17
CA ALA A 63 -10.43 3.23 -4.10
C ALA A 63 -9.81 2.62 -2.83
N CYS A 64 -8.60 3.05 -2.49
CA CYS A 64 -7.80 2.49 -1.39
C CYS A 64 -7.67 3.41 -0.18
N GLY A 65 -8.01 4.68 -0.29
CA GLY A 65 -7.78 5.70 0.74
C GLY A 65 -6.32 6.14 0.87
N SER A 66 -5.45 5.73 -0.06
CA SER A 66 -4.02 6.02 -0.08
C SER A 66 -3.53 6.42 -1.48
N SER A 67 -2.55 7.33 -1.49
CA SER A 67 -1.83 7.72 -2.71
C SER A 67 -0.65 6.79 -2.92
N PHE A 68 -0.41 6.40 -4.17
CA PHE A 68 0.80 5.68 -4.56
C PHE A 68 2.06 6.58 -4.60
N ARG A 69 1.91 7.91 -4.56
CA ARG A 69 3.03 8.88 -4.63
C ARG A 69 3.49 9.41 -3.28
N THR A 70 2.55 9.72 -2.38
CA THR A 70 2.88 10.38 -1.11
C THR A 70 1.83 10.16 -0.04
N HIS A 71 2.29 9.89 1.18
CA HIS A 71 1.42 9.84 2.37
C HIS A 71 1.11 11.23 2.96
N LYS A 72 1.79 12.29 2.50
CA LYS A 72 1.56 13.66 2.97
C LYS A 72 0.26 14.21 2.39
N LYS A 73 -0.83 14.09 3.16
CA LYS A 73 -2.18 14.47 2.74
C LYS A 73 -2.34 15.95 2.39
N ASP A 74 -1.51 16.83 2.95
CA ASP A 74 -1.50 18.25 2.57
C ASP A 74 -1.22 18.45 1.08
N LEU A 75 -0.44 17.54 0.47
CA LEU A 75 -0.12 17.57 -0.96
C LEU A 75 -1.23 17.00 -1.84
N TRP A 76 -2.34 16.52 -1.26
CA TRP A 76 -3.51 16.03 -1.98
C TRP A 76 -4.55 17.14 -2.21
N LEU A 77 -4.49 18.21 -1.43
CA LEU A 77 -5.35 19.38 -1.56
C LEU A 77 -5.03 20.21 -2.82
N PRO A 78 -5.88 21.17 -3.21
CA PRO A 78 -5.61 22.06 -4.34
C PRO A 78 -4.27 22.78 -4.16
N PHE A 79 -3.53 22.96 -5.26
CA PHE A 79 -2.29 23.73 -5.25
C PHE A 79 -2.54 25.22 -5.00
N ASP A 80 -3.66 25.71 -5.51
CA ASP A 80 -4.12 27.05 -5.21
C ASP A 80 -4.83 27.05 -3.85
N HIS A 81 -4.10 27.48 -2.83
CA HIS A 81 -4.54 27.46 -1.44
C HIS A 81 -5.46 28.64 -1.07
N GLU A 82 -5.76 29.56 -1.98
CA GLU A 82 -6.45 30.80 -1.63
C GLU A 82 -7.94 30.60 -1.35
N ASN A 83 -8.59 29.56 -1.91
CA ASN A 83 -10.05 29.42 -1.83
C ASN A 83 -10.58 28.01 -1.51
N GLU A 84 -9.79 26.94 -1.67
CA GLU A 84 -10.25 25.56 -1.43
C GLU A 84 -9.27 24.78 -0.53
N HIS A 85 -9.74 24.44 0.67
CA HIS A 85 -8.99 23.63 1.65
C HIS A 85 -9.51 22.19 1.74
N PHE A 86 -10.23 21.74 0.72
CA PHE A 86 -10.77 20.40 0.66
C PHE A 86 -10.62 19.79 -0.73
N ALA A 87 -10.60 18.47 -0.76
CA ALA A 87 -10.72 17.65 -1.95
C ALA A 87 -11.81 16.61 -1.72
N GLU A 88 -12.58 16.29 -2.76
CA GLU A 88 -13.58 15.24 -2.74
C GLU A 88 -13.39 14.33 -3.96
N LEU A 89 -13.32 13.03 -3.70
CA LEU A 89 -13.07 12.01 -4.70
C LEU A 89 -14.17 10.95 -4.60
N VAL A 90 -14.90 10.71 -5.68
CA VAL A 90 -16.00 9.75 -5.72
C VAL A 90 -15.82 8.78 -6.88
N LEU A 91 -15.55 7.51 -6.58
CA LEU A 91 -15.40 6.44 -7.55
C LEU A 91 -16.64 5.55 -7.53
N THR A 92 -17.36 5.50 -8.65
CA THR A 92 -18.56 4.67 -8.81
C THR A 92 -18.26 3.52 -9.76
N LEU A 93 -18.48 2.30 -9.27
CA LEU A 93 -18.40 1.07 -10.07
C LEU A 93 -19.77 0.70 -10.64
N ALA A 94 -19.80 -0.32 -11.50
CA ALA A 94 -21.03 -0.96 -11.95
C ALA A 94 -21.93 -1.40 -10.77
N HIS A 95 -23.24 -1.43 -10.99
CA HIS A 95 -24.26 -1.63 -9.95
C HIS A 95 -24.24 -0.54 -8.86
N ASP A 96 -23.81 0.67 -9.21
CA ASP A 96 -23.81 1.87 -8.35
C ASP A 96 -23.09 1.70 -7.01
N GLN A 97 -22.06 0.85 -6.96
CA GLN A 97 -21.19 0.75 -5.79
C GLN A 97 -20.25 1.97 -5.74
N LYS A 98 -20.35 2.76 -4.67
CA LYS A 98 -19.60 4.02 -4.53
C LYS A 98 -18.59 3.96 -3.39
N GLY A 99 -17.37 4.39 -3.69
CA GLY A 99 -16.38 4.80 -2.71
C GLY A 99 -16.25 6.32 -2.76
N ARG A 100 -16.32 6.97 -1.60
CA ARG A 100 -16.13 8.43 -1.49
C ARG A 100 -15.11 8.76 -0.42
N VAL A 101 -14.18 9.66 -0.76
CA VAL A 101 -13.17 10.20 0.16
C VAL A 101 -13.26 11.70 0.16
N VAL A 102 -13.39 12.29 1.34
CA VAL A 102 -13.27 13.74 1.54
C VAL A 102 -11.99 14.00 2.32
N ILE A 103 -11.12 14.83 1.76
CA ILE A 103 -9.87 15.27 2.37
C ILE A 103 -10.04 16.74 2.71
N ALA A 104 -9.82 17.16 3.95
CA ALA A 104 -10.00 18.54 4.34
C ALA A 104 -9.00 18.98 5.40
N ARG A 105 -8.53 20.22 5.31
CA ARG A 105 -7.76 20.87 6.38
C ARG A 105 -8.71 21.33 7.48
N SER A 106 -8.45 20.91 8.70
CA SER A 106 -9.18 21.38 9.88
C SER A 106 -8.82 22.84 10.16
N PRO A 107 -9.78 23.78 10.21
CA PRO A 107 -9.49 25.18 10.55
C PRO A 107 -8.92 25.36 11.96
N ALA A 108 -9.31 24.49 12.91
CA ALA A 108 -8.90 24.60 14.30
C ALA A 108 -7.50 24.07 14.60
N SER A 109 -6.99 23.12 13.79
CA SER A 109 -5.72 22.44 14.06
C SER A 109 -4.73 22.50 12.91
N GLU A 110 -5.14 23.06 11.77
CA GLU A 110 -4.44 23.04 10.48
C GLU A 110 -4.08 21.64 9.96
N ARG A 111 -4.51 20.57 10.64
CA ARG A 111 -4.24 19.19 10.23
C ARG A 111 -5.18 18.77 9.12
N VAL A 112 -4.63 18.14 8.08
CA VAL A 112 -5.43 17.52 7.02
C VAL A 112 -5.86 16.12 7.42
N GLN A 113 -7.16 15.87 7.30
CA GLN A 113 -7.80 14.60 7.62
C GLN A 113 -8.55 14.06 6.41
N SER A 114 -8.77 12.75 6.39
CA SER A 114 -9.61 12.10 5.39
C SER A 114 -10.78 11.41 6.07
N ARG A 115 -11.96 11.52 5.46
CA ARG A 115 -13.18 10.79 5.84
C ARG A 115 -13.62 9.92 4.68
N PHE A 116 -14.26 8.79 4.98
CA PHE A 116 -14.53 7.73 4.02
C PHE A 116 -16.02 7.36 4.06
N TRP A 117 -16.58 7.05 2.91
CA TRP A 117 -17.95 6.55 2.77
C TRP A 117 -17.99 5.39 1.77
N ILE A 118 -18.81 4.38 2.09
CA ILE A 118 -19.21 3.32 1.17
C ILE A 118 -20.70 3.49 0.92
N ASN A 119 -21.11 3.62 -0.35
CA ASN A 119 -22.51 3.80 -0.72
C ASN A 119 -23.22 4.88 0.12
N ASP A 120 -22.56 6.04 0.24
CA ASP A 120 -23.06 7.20 0.99
C ASP A 120 -23.18 7.01 2.52
N VAL A 121 -22.73 5.86 3.06
CA VAL A 121 -22.66 5.59 4.51
C VAL A 121 -21.25 5.89 5.05
N PRO A 122 -21.10 6.75 6.09
CA PRO A 122 -19.80 7.01 6.70
C PRO A 122 -19.16 5.73 7.24
N THR A 123 -17.86 5.55 7.00
CA THR A 123 -17.16 4.33 7.40
C THR A 123 -15.74 4.61 7.89
N SER A 124 -15.17 3.65 8.62
CA SER A 124 -13.78 3.71 9.05
C SER A 124 -12.85 3.45 7.86
N TYR A 125 -11.61 3.94 7.91
CA TYR A 125 -10.59 3.55 6.92
C TYR A 125 -10.41 2.02 6.85
N SER A 126 -10.49 1.35 8.01
CA SER A 126 -10.34 -0.10 8.10
C SER A 126 -11.41 -0.83 7.30
N ASP A 127 -12.64 -0.36 7.32
CA ASP A 127 -13.75 -0.96 6.58
C ASP A 127 -13.81 -0.48 5.12
N TYR A 128 -13.26 0.70 4.85
CA TYR A 128 -13.17 1.28 3.51
C TYR A 128 -12.20 0.54 2.58
N VAL A 129 -10.96 0.30 3.04
CA VAL A 129 -9.92 -0.30 2.19
C VAL A 129 -10.31 -1.70 1.72
N GLY A 130 -10.14 -1.96 0.42
CA GLY A 130 -10.52 -3.25 -0.18
C GLY A 130 -11.98 -3.35 -0.59
N HIS A 131 -12.80 -2.31 -0.35
CA HIS A 131 -14.15 -2.24 -0.91
C HIS A 131 -14.12 -2.17 -2.45
N GLN A 132 -13.18 -1.40 -3.00
CA GLN A 132 -12.96 -1.25 -4.44
C GLN A 132 -11.48 -1.53 -4.73
N PRO A 133 -11.05 -2.80 -4.83
CA PRO A 133 -9.64 -3.11 -5.05
C PRO A 133 -9.17 -2.56 -6.39
N ILE A 134 -8.03 -1.86 -6.38
CA ILE A 134 -7.37 -1.35 -7.59
C ILE A 134 -5.87 -1.59 -7.49
N ILE A 135 -5.23 -1.72 -8.65
CA ILE A 135 -3.78 -1.79 -8.78
C ILE A 135 -3.36 -0.66 -9.71
N ALA A 136 -2.40 0.14 -9.28
CA ALA A 136 -1.75 1.15 -10.11
C ALA A 136 -0.39 0.61 -10.55
N PHE A 137 -0.20 0.48 -11.86
CA PHE A 137 1.10 0.15 -12.46
C PHE A 137 1.79 1.44 -12.90
N ARG A 138 3.06 1.59 -12.56
CA ARG A 138 3.84 2.81 -12.79
C ARG A 138 5.25 2.48 -13.23
N PRO A 139 5.91 3.38 -13.98
CA PRO A 139 7.33 3.23 -14.31
C PRO A 139 8.22 3.04 -13.07
N GLU A 140 7.88 3.71 -11.96
CA GLU A 140 8.62 3.62 -10.70
C GLU A 140 8.50 2.26 -10.02
N ASP A 141 7.56 1.39 -10.41
CA ASP A 141 7.43 0.07 -9.80
C ASP A 141 8.63 -0.84 -10.13
N MET A 142 9.43 -0.50 -11.15
CA MET A 142 10.74 -1.11 -11.39
C MET A 142 11.68 -0.99 -10.19
N ASN A 143 11.49 0.05 -9.36
CA ASN A 143 12.27 0.24 -8.15
C ASN A 143 12.04 -0.86 -7.10
N LEU A 144 10.99 -1.67 -7.22
CA LEU A 144 10.79 -2.85 -6.36
C LEU A 144 12.02 -3.77 -6.39
N PHE A 145 12.67 -3.88 -7.55
CA PHE A 145 13.86 -4.70 -7.75
C PHE A 145 15.14 -3.98 -7.32
N TYR A 146 15.26 -2.68 -7.57
CA TYR A 146 16.54 -1.97 -7.43
C TYR A 146 16.71 -1.17 -6.14
N LEU A 147 15.61 -0.71 -5.53
CA LEU A 147 15.64 0.19 -4.38
C LEU A 147 15.38 -0.54 -3.06
N ASP A 148 15.22 0.24 -1.99
CA ASP A 148 15.23 -0.24 -0.62
C ASP A 148 14.05 -1.14 -0.27
N LYS A 149 14.30 -2.02 0.72
CA LYS A 149 13.35 -2.92 1.38
C LYS A 149 12.02 -2.30 1.81
N GLU A 150 11.97 -0.99 2.04
CA GLU A 150 10.73 -0.29 2.39
C GLU A 150 9.72 -0.31 1.25
N LEU A 151 10.15 -0.06 0.02
CA LEU A 151 9.27 -0.12 -1.16
C LEU A 151 8.70 -1.52 -1.38
N ARG A 152 9.51 -2.56 -1.12
CA ARG A 152 9.08 -3.96 -1.18
C ARG A 152 8.04 -4.29 -0.12
N ARG A 153 8.24 -3.87 1.13
CA ARG A 153 7.24 -4.05 2.18
C ARG A 153 5.95 -3.29 1.87
N ASP A 154 6.06 -2.04 1.45
CA ASP A 154 4.89 -1.20 1.12
C ASP A 154 4.09 -1.79 -0.04
N PHE A 155 4.75 -2.37 -1.04
CA PHE A 155 4.08 -3.12 -2.11
C PHE A 155 3.23 -4.27 -1.55
N LEU A 156 3.81 -5.13 -0.72
CA LEU A 156 3.09 -6.25 -0.10
C LEU A 156 1.95 -5.76 0.81
N ASP A 157 2.21 -4.72 1.62
CA ASP A 157 1.23 -4.13 2.51
C ASP A 157 0.04 -3.57 1.73
N ASN A 158 0.28 -2.87 0.62
CA ASN A 158 -0.78 -2.32 -0.22
C ASN A 158 -1.67 -3.40 -0.85
N VAL A 159 -1.09 -4.56 -1.22
CA VAL A 159 -1.87 -5.70 -1.75
C VAL A 159 -2.67 -6.36 -0.63
N LEU A 160 -2.02 -6.67 0.50
CA LEU A 160 -2.62 -7.42 1.59
C LEU A 160 -3.67 -6.63 2.36
N LEU A 161 -3.49 -5.32 2.52
CA LEU A 161 -4.49 -4.44 3.15
C LEU A 161 -5.82 -4.41 2.37
N GLN A 162 -5.78 -4.58 1.05
CA GLN A 162 -6.96 -4.63 0.19
C GLN A 162 -7.63 -6.01 0.18
N THR A 163 -6.86 -7.08 0.35
CA THR A 163 -7.32 -8.45 0.08
C THR A 163 -7.53 -9.31 1.32
N SER A 164 -6.88 -9.01 2.45
CA SER A 164 -6.95 -9.80 3.68
C SER A 164 -7.42 -8.97 4.88
N LYS A 165 -8.64 -9.26 5.37
CA LYS A 165 -9.17 -8.65 6.60
C LYS A 165 -8.32 -9.01 7.82
N GLN A 166 -7.82 -10.25 7.86
CA GLN A 166 -6.96 -10.74 8.94
C GLN A 166 -5.64 -9.97 8.96
N TYR A 167 -5.00 -9.80 7.79
CA TYR A 167 -3.81 -9.00 7.66
C TYR A 167 -4.02 -7.57 8.12
N LYS A 168 -5.09 -6.93 7.66
CA LYS A 168 -5.42 -5.54 8.00
C LYS A 168 -5.54 -5.33 9.51
N LYS A 169 -6.27 -6.22 10.20
CA LYS A 169 -6.40 -6.17 11.66
C LYS A 169 -5.04 -6.28 12.34
N ALA A 170 -4.25 -7.28 11.96
CA ALA A 170 -2.92 -7.50 12.52
C ALA A 170 -1.97 -6.33 12.25
N PHE A 171 -2.01 -5.74 11.05
CA PHE A 171 -1.21 -4.59 10.66
C PHE A 171 -1.49 -3.37 11.55
N LEU A 172 -2.78 -3.05 11.78
CA LEU A 172 -3.17 -1.94 12.64
C LEU A 172 -2.77 -2.17 14.10
N GLU A 173 -2.98 -3.39 14.62
CA GLU A 173 -2.60 -3.77 15.98
C GLU A 173 -1.08 -3.76 16.17
N ALA A 174 -0.31 -4.30 15.22
CA ALA A 174 1.14 -4.28 15.22
C ALA A 174 1.69 -2.84 15.19
N LYS A 175 1.11 -1.96 14.36
CA LYS A 175 1.51 -0.54 14.28
C LYS A 175 1.27 0.17 15.61
N LYS A 176 0.13 -0.06 16.25
CA LYS A 176 -0.19 0.48 17.58
C LYS A 176 0.79 -0.04 18.63
N ALA A 177 1.03 -1.35 18.67
CA ALA A 177 1.94 -1.96 19.62
C ALA A 177 3.37 -1.46 19.46
N LEU A 178 3.87 -1.37 18.22
CA LEU A 178 5.20 -0.86 17.90
C LEU A 178 5.36 0.61 18.32
N MET A 179 4.35 1.45 18.06
CA MET A 179 4.37 2.86 18.45
C MET A 179 4.45 3.02 19.98
N ASN A 180 3.61 2.30 20.73
CA ASN A 180 3.63 2.35 22.19
C ASN A 180 4.92 1.79 22.76
N ARG A 181 5.41 0.67 22.21
CA ARG A 181 6.70 0.10 22.58
C ARG A 181 7.84 1.10 22.37
N ASN A 182 7.93 1.72 21.19
CA ASN A 182 8.97 2.72 20.89
C ASN A 182 8.87 3.94 21.82
N ARG A 183 7.65 4.34 22.21
CA ARG A 183 7.45 5.39 23.21
C ARG A 183 8.02 4.98 24.57
N LEU A 184 7.74 3.76 25.03
CA LEU A 184 8.26 3.25 26.29
C LEU A 184 9.78 3.12 26.28
N LEU A 185 10.37 2.59 25.20
CA LEU A 185 11.83 2.54 25.06
C LEU A 185 12.47 3.91 25.24
N LYS A 186 11.89 4.97 24.68
CA LYS A 186 12.38 6.35 24.87
C LYS A 186 12.26 6.82 26.32
N LEU A 187 11.19 6.44 27.02
CA LEU A 187 11.01 6.79 28.44
C LEU A 187 11.99 6.04 29.33
N ILE A 188 12.24 4.75 29.06
CA ILE A 188 13.24 3.93 29.75
C ILE A 188 14.64 4.53 29.54
N ALA A 189 14.98 4.95 28.31
CA ALA A 189 16.25 5.62 28.04
C ALA A 189 16.43 6.92 28.83
N GLN A 190 15.32 7.56 29.24
CA GLN A 190 15.29 8.76 30.07
C GLN A 190 15.15 8.47 31.58
N GLY A 191 15.11 7.20 31.99
CA GLY A 191 14.87 6.80 33.39
C GLY A 191 13.46 7.08 33.91
N LYS A 192 12.47 7.23 33.03
CA LYS A 192 11.08 7.62 33.36
C LYS A 192 10.07 6.46 33.37
N SER A 193 10.51 5.24 33.05
CA SER A 193 9.66 4.04 32.97
C SER A 193 10.52 2.80 33.22
N SER A 194 9.89 1.67 33.51
CA SER A 194 10.54 0.39 33.79
C SER A 194 10.35 -0.60 32.63
N ASP A 195 11.17 -1.64 32.62
CA ASP A 195 11.12 -2.70 31.60
C ASP A 195 9.82 -3.52 31.63
N GLU A 196 9.18 -3.60 32.79
CA GLU A 196 7.96 -4.40 33.00
C GLU A 196 6.83 -3.95 32.06
N GLU A 197 6.74 -2.64 31.77
CA GLU A 197 5.75 -2.07 30.87
C GLU A 197 5.93 -2.52 29.41
N LEU A 198 7.14 -2.98 29.03
CA LEU A 198 7.40 -3.48 27.68
C LEU A 198 6.76 -4.84 27.42
N GLN A 199 6.59 -5.69 28.44
CA GLN A 199 6.21 -7.10 28.25
C GLN A 199 4.86 -7.23 27.52
N PHE A 200 3.88 -6.43 27.92
CA PHE A 200 2.56 -6.41 27.27
C PHE A 200 2.68 -6.07 25.77
N TRP A 201 3.43 -5.03 25.43
CA TRP A 201 3.61 -4.61 24.04
C TRP A 201 4.50 -5.56 23.25
N ASN A 202 5.48 -6.20 23.88
CA ASN A 202 6.31 -7.24 23.26
C ASN A 202 5.44 -8.42 22.80
N THR A 203 4.59 -8.95 23.68
CA THR A 203 3.69 -10.06 23.36
C THR A 203 2.72 -9.67 22.26
N MET A 204 2.07 -8.50 22.38
CA MET A 204 1.15 -8.03 21.35
C MET A 204 1.85 -7.84 20.00
N TYR A 205 3.01 -7.18 19.99
CA TYR A 205 3.74 -6.91 18.75
C TYR A 205 4.23 -8.20 18.09
N LYS A 206 4.76 -9.15 18.87
CA LYS A 206 5.18 -10.47 18.39
C LYS A 206 4.04 -11.20 17.68
N THR A 207 2.93 -11.40 18.37
CA THR A 207 1.78 -12.15 17.84
C THR A 207 1.28 -11.59 16.52
N GLN A 208 1.17 -10.25 16.42
CA GLN A 208 0.70 -9.63 15.19
C GLN A 208 1.77 -9.62 14.09
N SER A 209 3.05 -9.48 14.45
CA SER A 209 4.17 -9.59 13.51
C SER A 209 4.23 -10.97 12.87
N ASP A 210 4.06 -12.04 13.65
CA ASP A 210 4.10 -13.42 13.16
C ASP A 210 2.95 -13.69 12.18
N LEU A 211 1.75 -13.17 12.45
CA LEU A 211 0.60 -13.26 11.55
C LEU A 211 0.84 -12.51 10.22
N ILE A 212 1.39 -11.29 10.30
CA ILE A 212 1.76 -10.49 9.12
C ILE A 212 2.78 -11.24 8.26
N GLN A 213 3.81 -11.80 8.89
CA GLN A 213 4.88 -12.53 8.21
C GLN A 213 4.35 -13.79 7.52
N LYS A 214 3.39 -14.50 8.15
CA LYS A 214 2.72 -15.65 7.55
C LYS A 214 1.92 -15.28 6.29
N GLU A 215 1.14 -14.21 6.34
CA GLU A 215 0.35 -13.75 5.18
C GLU A 215 1.25 -13.23 4.04
N ARG A 216 2.33 -12.52 4.36
CA ARG A 216 3.36 -12.11 3.39
C ARG A 216 4.00 -13.31 2.71
N GLN A 217 4.39 -14.33 3.48
CA GLN A 217 4.92 -15.57 2.95
C GLN A 217 3.94 -16.24 1.98
N HIS A 218 2.66 -16.36 2.34
CA HIS A 218 1.64 -16.94 1.46
C HIS A 218 1.49 -16.18 0.12
N VAL A 219 1.49 -14.85 0.15
CA VAL A 219 1.43 -14.04 -1.09
C VAL A 219 2.68 -14.22 -1.93
N LEU A 220 3.86 -14.23 -1.32
CA LEU A 220 5.12 -14.44 -2.04
C LEU A 220 5.19 -15.84 -2.67
N GLU A 221 4.69 -16.87 -1.99
CA GLU A 221 4.56 -18.22 -2.54
C GLU A 221 3.56 -18.29 -3.69
N PHE A 222 2.46 -17.55 -3.61
CA PHE A 222 1.52 -17.41 -4.72
C PHE A 222 2.21 -16.75 -5.92
N LEU A 223 2.91 -15.64 -5.71
CA LEU A 223 3.64 -14.93 -6.76
C LEU A 223 4.76 -15.80 -7.37
N GLN A 224 5.48 -16.57 -6.55
CA GLN A 224 6.51 -17.49 -7.01
C GLN A 224 5.98 -18.50 -8.04
N LYS A 225 4.75 -18.99 -7.86
CA LYS A 225 4.11 -19.93 -8.81
C LYS A 225 3.71 -19.28 -10.13
N GLN A 226 3.55 -17.95 -10.15
CA GLN A 226 3.11 -17.21 -11.34
C GLN A 226 4.28 -16.58 -12.10
N VAL A 227 5.34 -16.15 -11.39
CA VAL A 227 6.40 -15.31 -11.95
C VAL A 227 7.15 -15.98 -13.09
N GLN A 228 7.38 -17.29 -13.01
CA GLN A 228 8.10 -18.03 -14.06
C GLN A 228 7.28 -18.08 -15.36
N ASN A 229 5.99 -18.41 -15.26
CA ASN A 229 5.09 -18.46 -16.42
C ASN A 229 4.93 -17.08 -17.05
N LEU A 230 4.72 -16.04 -16.23
CA LEU A 230 4.61 -14.67 -16.71
C LEU A 230 5.91 -14.23 -17.41
N TYR A 231 7.07 -14.51 -16.84
CA TYR A 231 8.34 -14.14 -17.45
C TYR A 231 8.54 -14.83 -18.81
N HIS A 232 8.24 -16.12 -18.89
CA HIS A 232 8.29 -16.87 -20.15
C HIS A 232 7.33 -16.29 -21.19
N ASP A 233 6.08 -16.01 -20.80
CA ASP A 233 5.06 -15.48 -21.71
C ASP A 233 5.42 -14.10 -22.29
N PHE A 234 6.14 -13.26 -21.53
CA PHE A 234 6.58 -11.94 -21.97
C PHE A 234 7.92 -11.94 -22.72
N SER A 235 8.90 -12.72 -22.26
CA SER A 235 10.28 -12.68 -22.81
C SER A 235 10.55 -13.75 -23.86
N GLY A 236 9.77 -14.84 -23.88
CA GLY A 236 10.08 -16.05 -24.66
C GLY A 236 11.27 -16.85 -24.12
N HIS A 237 11.80 -16.48 -22.96
CA HIS A 237 12.95 -17.14 -22.32
C HIS A 237 12.56 -17.77 -21.00
N GLU A 238 13.16 -18.92 -20.71
CA GLU A 238 13.13 -19.48 -19.36
C GLU A 238 14.18 -18.79 -18.50
N LEU A 239 13.72 -18.17 -17.41
CA LEU A 239 14.60 -17.64 -16.38
C LEU A 239 14.15 -18.21 -15.04
N ALA A 240 15.06 -18.86 -14.35
CA ALA A 240 14.82 -19.40 -13.02
C ALA A 240 14.76 -18.25 -12.01
N LEU A 241 13.61 -17.61 -11.90
CA LEU A 241 13.32 -16.58 -10.90
C LEU A 241 12.82 -17.23 -9.61
N GLN A 242 13.40 -16.79 -8.49
CA GLN A 242 13.01 -17.18 -7.14
C GLN A 242 12.77 -15.94 -6.30
N ILE A 243 11.66 -15.92 -5.59
CA ILE A 243 11.26 -14.90 -4.63
C ILE A 243 11.60 -15.44 -3.25
N LEU A 244 12.59 -14.82 -2.59
CA LEU A 244 13.07 -15.21 -1.28
C LEU A 244 12.56 -14.25 -0.22
N TYR A 245 11.68 -14.74 0.65
CA TYR A 245 11.25 -13.96 1.81
C TYR A 245 12.33 -13.94 2.90
N LYS A 246 12.60 -12.76 3.46
CA LYS A 246 13.60 -12.51 4.50
C LYS A 246 12.91 -11.88 5.71
N PRO A 247 12.18 -12.65 6.53
CA PRO A 247 11.52 -12.12 7.71
C PRO A 247 12.53 -11.69 8.77
N SER A 248 12.27 -10.56 9.42
CA SER A 248 12.93 -10.16 10.66
C SER A 248 12.07 -10.61 11.83
N VAL A 249 12.33 -11.80 12.35
CA VAL A 249 11.59 -12.33 13.50
C VAL A 249 11.79 -11.40 14.70
N PHE A 250 10.69 -11.05 15.39
CA PHE A 250 10.78 -10.16 16.54
C PHE A 250 11.52 -10.83 17.70
N ASP A 251 12.59 -10.18 18.12
CA ASP A 251 13.46 -10.59 19.21
C ASP A 251 13.48 -9.48 20.28
N SER A 252 12.74 -9.72 21.36
CA SER A 252 12.63 -8.79 22.49
C SER A 252 13.79 -8.89 23.48
N THR A 253 14.69 -9.86 23.35
CA THR A 253 15.79 -10.10 24.28
C THR A 253 17.15 -9.78 23.68
N GLY A 254 17.44 -10.27 22.47
CA GLY A 254 18.75 -10.08 21.83
C GLY A 254 19.08 -8.63 21.49
N PHE A 255 18.08 -7.78 21.26
CA PHE A 255 18.27 -6.37 20.92
C PHE A 255 17.95 -5.38 22.04
N ILE A 256 17.48 -5.83 23.20
CA ILE A 256 16.84 -4.97 24.20
C ILE A 256 17.71 -3.80 24.66
N ASP A 257 18.99 -4.05 24.92
CA ASP A 257 19.92 -3.02 25.41
C ASP A 257 20.18 -1.94 24.35
N ILE A 258 20.28 -2.34 23.08
CA ILE A 258 20.48 -1.43 21.96
C ILE A 258 19.19 -0.64 21.71
N GLU A 259 18.04 -1.31 21.76
CA GLU A 259 16.73 -0.69 21.55
C GLU A 259 16.39 0.34 22.63
N LYS A 260 16.72 0.06 23.90
CA LYS A 260 16.59 1.03 25.00
C LYS A 260 17.45 2.26 24.76
N LYS A 261 18.73 2.06 24.43
CA LYS A 261 19.66 3.17 24.13
C LYS A 261 19.19 4.02 22.94
N ARG A 262 18.62 3.38 21.92
CA ARG A 262 18.18 4.04 20.67
C ARG A 262 16.75 4.58 20.72
N GLY A 263 15.90 4.05 21.59
CA GLY A 263 14.49 4.43 21.69
C GLY A 263 13.59 3.90 20.56
N PHE A 264 13.98 2.80 19.88
CA PHE A 264 13.15 2.18 18.83
C PHE A 264 13.47 0.69 18.61
N SER A 265 12.48 -0.07 18.14
CA SER A 265 12.63 -1.50 17.82
C SER A 265 13.47 -1.78 16.57
N LEU A 266 14.31 -2.81 16.65
CA LEU A 266 15.27 -3.26 15.64
C LEU A 266 14.87 -4.56 14.95
N SER A 267 13.91 -5.30 15.48
CA SER A 267 13.41 -6.57 14.94
C SER A 267 11.89 -6.59 14.81
N GLY A 268 11.35 -7.46 13.96
CA GLY A 268 9.91 -7.58 13.68
C GLY A 268 9.52 -7.19 12.26
N GLN A 269 8.23 -7.34 11.92
CA GLN A 269 7.74 -7.25 10.54
C GLN A 269 8.08 -5.92 9.82
N HIS A 270 8.27 -4.82 10.55
CA HIS A 270 8.65 -3.53 9.95
C HIS A 270 10.07 -3.53 9.38
N ARG A 271 10.82 -4.61 9.60
CA ARG A 271 12.18 -4.83 9.11
C ARG A 271 12.28 -5.98 8.11
N ASP A 272 11.16 -6.62 7.79
CA ASP A 272 11.12 -7.68 6.77
C ASP A 272 11.62 -7.19 5.41
N ASP A 273 12.02 -8.14 4.58
CA ASP A 273 12.33 -7.89 3.18
C ASP A 273 11.93 -9.11 2.35
N PHE A 274 11.90 -8.96 1.04
CA PHE A 274 12.00 -10.08 0.11
C PHE A 274 13.00 -9.73 -0.98
N ASP A 275 13.48 -10.73 -1.69
CA ASP A 275 14.45 -10.54 -2.77
C ASP A 275 13.99 -11.38 -3.96
N VAL A 276 14.32 -10.91 -5.16
CA VAL A 276 14.14 -11.72 -6.37
C VAL A 276 15.52 -12.12 -6.82
N VAL A 277 15.77 -13.41 -6.91
CA VAL A 277 17.07 -13.97 -7.28
C VAL A 277 16.95 -14.83 -8.53
N SER A 278 18.02 -14.84 -9.31
CA SER A 278 18.21 -15.78 -10.41
C SER A 278 19.62 -16.35 -10.34
N GLU A 279 19.75 -17.67 -10.50
CA GLU A 279 21.05 -18.37 -10.44
C GLU A 279 21.87 -18.03 -9.17
N GLY A 280 21.17 -17.85 -8.04
CA GLY A 280 21.79 -17.52 -6.75
C GLY A 280 22.25 -16.06 -6.61
N ARG A 281 21.96 -15.18 -7.58
CA ARG A 281 22.30 -13.75 -7.55
C ARG A 281 21.04 -12.90 -7.40
N SER A 282 21.10 -11.89 -6.54
CA SER A 282 20.00 -10.90 -6.44
C SER A 282 19.87 -10.16 -7.75
N TRP A 283 18.64 -10.15 -8.27
CA TRP A 283 18.31 -9.56 -9.56
C TRP A 283 18.50 -8.03 -9.53
N ALA A 284 18.39 -7.41 -8.35
CA ALA A 284 18.75 -6.02 -8.09
C ALA A 284 20.16 -5.64 -8.59
N ASN A 285 21.11 -6.60 -8.54
CA ASN A 285 22.52 -6.37 -8.85
C ASN A 285 22.91 -6.76 -10.27
N VAL A 286 22.13 -7.63 -10.93
CA VAL A 286 22.54 -8.29 -12.18
C VAL A 286 21.57 -8.08 -13.33
N ALA A 287 20.33 -7.66 -13.07
CA ALA A 287 19.36 -7.39 -14.12
C ALA A 287 19.77 -6.16 -14.94
N SER A 288 19.66 -6.28 -16.26
CA SER A 288 19.52 -5.10 -17.12
C SER A 288 18.19 -4.40 -16.84
N ARG A 289 18.08 -3.13 -17.21
CA ARG A 289 16.86 -2.34 -16.99
C ARG A 289 15.65 -2.79 -17.83
N GLY A 290 15.87 -3.58 -18.88
CA GLY A 290 14.85 -4.05 -19.83
C GLY A 290 14.24 -5.38 -19.45
#